data_AF-A0A2Z5R399-F1
#
_entry.id   AF-A0A2Z5R399-F1
#
_cell.length_a   1.000
_cell.length_b   1.000
_cell.length_c   1.000
_cell.angle_alpha   90.00
_cell.angle_beta   90.00
_cell.angle_gamma   90.00
#
_symmetry.space_group_name_H-M   'P 1'
#
loop_
_entity.id
_entity.type
_entity.pdbx_description
1 polymer ?
#
loop_
_entity_poly.entity_id
_entity_poly.type
_entity_poly.pdbx_seq_one_letter_code
_entity_poly.pdbx_strand_id
1 'polypeptide(L)'
;MEQLAHGALAERRAAVDTLVGLADGYLADTSLDENTRNTNAQHIINRLCEYIRSPYALAGEYDVLTRTPVRELPAEQEPTRYRADRDALAQEAQVRGHILGSIHERVQYLRRAESDTPQEALEALRPGRWSHLTFDFTGADFFYPAYLSESYWGAGATFTGCTYRDKARTDGSVYCTDADFSGSTYQKEADFSECKFLGTARFTQSTYNELAFFSGAIFAGDAHLSGCTYVGVFFQGCFFFGQVNLSECVYDGPAQLEMNYYSQAVDFSGCTYNDCADFYECLHGGPVTFTKSVCGEATNFGGSIYLGGADFSGTRFSTKPYFEGTVFADGTVNRFLDSAPNTPPDGARWVSGEEYTQWQQQRELIEEVSSIRQVHNAR
;
A
#
# COMPACT_ATOMS: atom_id res chain seq x y z
N MET A 1 20.56 20.86 13.36
CA MET A 1 21.15 19.63 12.78
C MET A 1 22.24 19.06 13.67
N GLU A 2 23.24 19.83 14.09
CA GLU A 2 24.34 19.32 14.94
C GLU A 2 23.87 18.77 16.30
N GLN A 3 22.94 19.46 16.97
CA GLN A 3 22.31 18.97 18.20
C GLN A 3 21.47 17.70 17.99
N LEU A 4 20.84 17.54 16.83
CA LEU A 4 20.08 16.33 16.49
C LEU A 4 21.00 15.12 16.29
N ALA A 5 22.22 15.33 15.79
CA ALA A 5 23.16 14.26 15.48
C ALA A 5 23.97 13.79 16.70
N HIS A 6 24.26 14.67 17.66
CA HIS A 6 25.26 14.40 18.71
C HIS A 6 24.83 14.74 20.14
N GLY A 7 23.63 15.29 20.35
CA GLY A 7 23.12 15.61 21.69
C GLY A 7 22.70 14.37 22.50
N ALA A 8 22.44 14.57 23.79
CA ALA A 8 21.76 13.55 24.58
C ALA A 8 20.32 13.33 24.06
N LEU A 9 19.72 12.16 24.30
CA LEU A 9 18.38 11.83 23.81
C LEU A 9 17.34 12.94 24.09
N ALA A 10 17.32 13.47 25.32
CA ALA A 10 16.37 14.53 25.70
C ALA A 10 16.59 15.83 24.91
N GLU A 11 17.84 16.21 24.67
CA GLU A 11 18.20 17.40 23.89
C GLU A 11 17.84 17.22 22.41
N ARG A 12 18.09 16.02 21.87
CA ARG A 12 17.72 15.65 20.50
C ARG A 12 16.22 15.73 20.30
N ARG A 13 15.43 15.18 21.23
CA ARG A 13 13.95 15.28 21.18
C ARG A 13 13.47 16.73 21.28
N ALA A 14 14.00 17.52 22.22
CA ALA A 14 13.66 18.94 22.33
C ALA A 14 14.02 19.74 21.06
N ALA A 15 15.13 19.38 20.39
CA ALA A 15 15.49 19.97 19.10
C ALA A 15 14.49 19.61 17.99
N VAL A 16 13.98 18.36 17.96
CA VAL A 16 12.87 17.99 17.05
C VAL A 16 11.65 18.85 17.34
N ASP A 17 11.22 18.95 18.61
CA ASP A 17 10.03 19.73 19.00
C ASP A 17 10.17 21.20 18.59
N THR A 18 11.37 21.76 18.73
CA THR A 18 11.67 23.14 18.33
C THR A 18 11.53 23.32 16.81
N LEU A 19 12.08 22.41 16.01
CA LEU A 19 11.98 22.47 14.54
C LEU A 19 10.52 22.31 14.09
N VAL A 20 9.83 21.33 14.65
CA VAL A 20 8.42 21.08 14.35
C VAL A 20 7.56 22.29 14.72
N GLY A 21 7.77 22.88 15.90
CA GLY A 21 7.10 24.10 16.34
C GLY A 21 7.41 25.31 15.45
N LEU A 22 8.63 25.41 14.92
CA LEU A 22 9.00 26.46 13.96
C LEU A 22 8.27 26.29 12.63
N ALA A 23 8.15 25.07 12.11
CA ALA A 23 7.37 24.80 10.90
C ALA A 23 5.88 25.13 11.11
N ASP A 24 5.31 24.73 12.25
CA ASP A 24 3.95 25.11 12.64
C ASP A 24 3.79 26.64 12.71
N GLY A 25 4.78 27.33 13.28
CA GLY A 25 4.81 28.80 13.39
C GLY A 25 4.82 29.48 12.02
N TYR A 26 5.66 29.02 11.08
CA TYR A 26 5.69 29.56 9.73
C TYR A 26 4.35 29.39 9.00
N LEU A 27 3.71 28.23 9.12
CA LEU A 27 2.41 27.99 8.49
C LEU A 27 1.29 28.85 9.09
N ALA A 28 1.38 29.17 10.39
CA ALA A 28 0.40 30.00 11.09
C ALA A 28 0.63 31.52 10.93
N ASP A 29 1.81 31.96 10.48
CA ASP A 29 2.18 33.38 10.43
C ASP A 29 1.44 34.13 9.32
N THR A 30 0.32 34.77 9.64
CA THR A 30 -0.49 35.53 8.66
C THR A 30 0.16 36.81 8.16
N SER A 31 1.35 37.19 8.66
CA SER A 31 2.10 38.35 8.15
C SER A 31 2.89 38.05 6.89
N LEU A 32 3.16 36.76 6.61
CA LEU A 32 3.86 36.27 5.42
C LEU A 32 2.85 35.82 4.36
N ASP A 33 3.21 35.94 3.09
CA ASP A 33 2.43 35.35 2.00
C ASP A 33 2.50 33.81 2.03
N GLU A 34 1.48 33.15 1.49
CA GLU A 34 1.34 31.70 1.52
C GLU A 34 2.56 30.95 0.97
N ASN A 35 3.12 31.43 -0.15
CA ASN A 35 4.26 30.78 -0.77
C ASN A 35 5.51 30.84 0.12
N THR A 36 5.76 31.99 0.75
CA THR A 36 6.86 32.13 1.73
C THR A 36 6.66 31.24 2.96
N ARG A 37 5.44 31.15 3.51
CA ARG A 37 5.12 30.27 4.63
C ARG A 37 5.39 28.81 4.30
N ASN A 38 4.85 28.35 3.17
CA ASN A 38 4.99 26.97 2.70
C ASN A 38 6.45 26.64 2.41
N THR A 39 7.20 27.55 1.77
CA THR A 39 8.63 27.37 1.49
C THR A 39 9.44 27.18 2.76
N ASN A 40 9.24 28.05 3.77
CA ASN A 40 9.96 27.95 5.04
C ASN A 40 9.63 26.67 5.82
N ALA A 41 8.36 26.30 5.89
CA ALA A 41 7.93 25.05 6.52
C ALA A 41 8.48 23.82 5.79
N GLN A 42 8.43 23.81 4.45
CA GLN A 42 8.96 22.73 3.62
C GLN A 42 10.47 22.54 3.83
N HIS A 43 11.24 23.64 3.96
CA HIS A 43 12.67 23.52 4.26
C HIS A 43 12.94 22.78 5.57
N ILE A 44 12.13 22.99 6.61
CA ILE A 44 12.27 22.29 7.88
C ILE A 44 11.87 20.82 7.73
N ILE A 45 10.75 20.53 7.07
CA ILE A 45 10.29 19.17 6.80
C ILE A 45 11.34 18.39 6.02
N ASN A 46 11.96 19.00 5.01
CA ASN A 46 13.04 18.37 4.25
C ASN A 46 14.20 17.97 5.15
N ARG A 47 14.59 18.79 6.13
CA ARG A 47 15.65 18.43 7.09
C ARG A 47 15.24 17.30 8.03
N LEU A 48 13.98 17.27 8.46
CA LEU A 48 13.45 16.19 9.29
C LEU A 48 13.44 14.85 8.51
N CYS A 49 12.98 14.87 7.26
CA CYS A 49 12.99 13.70 6.39
C CYS A 49 14.41 13.26 6.00
N GLU A 50 15.32 14.21 5.70
CA GLU A 50 16.75 13.93 5.51
C GLU A 50 17.36 13.21 6.72
N TYR A 51 16.96 13.59 7.93
CA TYR A 51 17.43 12.93 9.14
C TYR A 51 16.92 11.49 9.26
N ILE A 52 15.64 11.25 8.97
CA ILE A 52 15.06 9.89 8.90
C ILE A 52 15.79 9.03 7.86
N ARG A 53 16.09 9.59 6.69
CA ARG A 53 16.79 8.90 5.59
C ARG A 53 18.28 8.69 5.85
N SER A 54 18.87 9.36 6.85
CA SER A 54 20.31 9.27 7.06
C SER A 54 20.73 7.85 7.49
N PRO A 55 21.79 7.26 6.89
CA PRO A 55 22.24 5.92 7.26
C PRO A 55 22.57 5.79 8.75
N TYR A 56 22.20 4.67 9.36
CA TYR A 56 22.53 4.38 10.75
C TYR A 56 23.17 2.99 10.86
N ALA A 57 24.41 2.94 11.35
CA ALA A 57 25.25 1.73 11.27
C ALA A 57 24.62 0.50 11.96
N LEU A 58 23.95 0.70 13.10
CA LEU A 58 23.35 -0.39 13.88
C LEU A 58 21.97 -0.83 13.35
N ALA A 59 21.38 -0.14 12.36
CA ALA A 59 20.07 -0.51 11.83
C ALA A 59 20.09 -1.92 11.23
N GLY A 60 21.19 -2.30 10.55
CA GLY A 60 21.39 -3.65 10.01
C GLY A 60 21.40 -4.77 11.06
N GLU A 61 21.64 -4.43 12.33
CA GLU A 61 21.69 -5.37 13.45
C GLU A 61 20.38 -5.39 14.26
N TYR A 62 19.34 -4.70 13.81
CA TYR A 62 18.07 -4.53 14.52
C TYR A 62 17.49 -5.85 15.03
N ASP A 63 17.40 -6.89 14.18
CA ASP A 63 16.87 -8.18 14.59
C ASP A 63 17.69 -8.83 15.71
N VAL A 64 19.02 -8.70 15.65
CA VAL A 64 19.91 -9.27 16.66
C VAL A 64 19.79 -8.51 17.99
N LEU A 65 19.72 -7.19 17.92
CA LEU A 65 19.69 -6.30 19.10
C LEU A 65 18.32 -6.22 19.79
N THR A 66 17.23 -6.56 19.10
CA THR A 66 15.85 -6.49 19.62
C THR A 66 15.24 -7.85 19.95
N ARG A 67 15.86 -8.97 19.54
CA ARG A 67 15.39 -10.31 19.87
C ARG A 67 15.32 -10.53 21.38
N THR A 68 14.18 -11.03 21.86
CA THR A 68 14.08 -11.58 23.22
C THR A 68 14.95 -12.84 23.30
N PRO A 69 15.99 -12.88 24.15
CA PRO A 69 16.86 -14.05 24.23
C PRO A 69 16.09 -15.24 24.81
N VAL A 70 16.32 -16.44 24.26
CA VAL A 70 15.73 -17.72 24.74
C VAL A 70 16.07 -17.99 26.22
N ARG A 71 17.15 -17.39 26.72
CA ARG A 71 17.52 -17.35 28.13
C ARG A 71 17.99 -15.95 28.48
N GLU A 72 17.24 -15.26 29.34
CA GLU A 72 17.65 -13.97 29.89
C GLU A 72 18.94 -14.17 30.71
N LEU A 73 20.04 -13.60 30.24
CA LEU A 73 21.24 -13.45 31.06
C LEU A 73 20.97 -12.31 32.06
N PRO A 74 21.36 -12.47 33.34
CA PRO A 74 21.35 -11.36 34.28
C PRO A 74 22.00 -10.11 33.69
N ALA A 75 21.49 -8.93 34.06
CA ALA A 75 22.00 -7.64 33.63
C ALA A 75 23.45 -7.35 34.09
N GLU A 76 24.23 -8.33 34.54
CA GLU A 76 25.66 -8.22 34.81
C GLU A 76 26.50 -9.11 33.86
N GLN A 77 25.83 -9.99 33.10
CA GLN A 77 26.46 -11.03 32.28
C GLN A 77 26.34 -10.80 30.76
N GLU A 78 25.52 -9.85 30.28
CA GLU A 78 25.54 -9.47 28.86
C GLU A 78 26.83 -8.69 28.54
N PRO A 79 27.45 -8.93 27.36
CA PRO A 79 28.61 -8.17 26.92
C PRO A 79 28.33 -6.66 26.90
N THR A 80 29.23 -5.86 27.48
CA THR A 80 29.06 -4.40 27.58
C THR A 80 28.83 -3.72 26.22
N ARG A 81 29.47 -4.23 25.15
CA ARG A 81 29.28 -3.72 23.79
C ARG A 81 27.86 -3.96 23.28
N TYR A 82 27.35 -5.19 23.41
CA TYR A 82 25.99 -5.53 23.01
C TYR A 82 24.94 -4.62 23.66
N ARG A 83 25.10 -4.33 24.96
CA ARG A 83 24.22 -3.38 25.65
C ARG A 83 24.33 -1.96 25.12
N ALA A 84 25.56 -1.46 24.95
CA ALA A 84 25.79 -0.12 24.45
C ALA A 84 25.19 0.06 23.04
N ASP A 85 25.36 -0.94 22.17
CA ASP A 85 24.81 -0.93 20.81
C ASP A 85 23.28 -1.02 20.83
N ARG A 86 22.70 -1.89 21.67
CA ARG A 86 21.24 -1.96 21.87
C ARG A 86 20.67 -0.63 22.37
N ASP A 87 21.30 -0.01 23.36
CA ASP A 87 20.86 1.25 23.94
C ASP A 87 21.01 2.41 22.94
N ALA A 88 22.08 2.42 22.14
CA ALA A 88 22.30 3.40 21.08
C ALA A 88 21.23 3.28 19.97
N LEU A 89 20.96 2.06 19.51
CA LEU A 89 19.91 1.78 18.53
C LEU A 89 18.53 2.22 19.06
N ALA A 90 18.21 1.88 20.31
CA ALA A 90 16.95 2.27 20.93
C ALA A 90 16.79 3.80 21.05
N GLN A 91 17.86 4.52 21.40
CA GLN A 91 17.84 5.98 21.45
C GLN A 91 17.63 6.61 20.07
N GLU A 92 18.32 6.10 19.05
CA GLU A 92 18.16 6.58 17.68
C GLU A 92 16.74 6.31 17.16
N ALA A 93 16.22 5.10 17.39
CA ALA A 93 14.87 4.69 17.06
C ALA A 93 13.83 5.62 17.68
N GLN A 94 14.01 6.00 18.96
CA GLN A 94 13.13 6.94 19.64
C GLN A 94 13.15 8.34 19.01
N VAL A 95 14.32 8.86 18.60
CA VAL A 95 14.39 10.19 17.97
C VAL A 95 13.72 10.18 16.61
N ARG A 96 14.03 9.19 15.74
CA ARG A 96 13.45 9.13 14.39
C ARG A 96 11.97 8.77 14.41
N GLY A 97 11.55 7.88 15.32
CA GLY A 97 10.15 7.60 15.58
C GLY A 97 9.39 8.84 16.08
N HIS A 98 10.02 9.67 16.93
CA HIS A 98 9.42 10.94 17.38
C HIS A 98 9.26 11.95 16.24
N ILE A 99 10.21 12.03 15.31
CA ILE A 99 10.08 12.84 14.09
C ILE A 99 8.92 12.33 13.23
N LEU A 100 8.87 11.03 12.96
CA LEU A 100 7.82 10.42 12.14
C LEU A 100 6.43 10.63 12.77
N GLY A 101 6.30 10.40 14.07
CA GLY A 101 5.06 10.66 14.81
C GLY A 101 4.64 12.13 14.79
N SER A 102 5.60 13.06 14.90
CA SER A 102 5.33 14.49 14.81
C SER A 102 4.84 14.89 13.41
N ILE A 103 5.34 14.26 12.34
CA ILE A 103 4.84 14.44 10.98
C ILE A 103 3.43 13.86 10.88
N HIS A 104 3.25 12.61 11.31
CA HIS A 104 1.98 11.89 11.27
C HIS A 104 0.82 12.69 11.89
N GLU A 105 1.00 13.20 13.12
CA GLU A 105 0.00 14.03 13.82
C GLU A 105 -0.47 15.25 13.02
N ARG A 106 0.34 15.72 12.06
CA ARG A 106 0.10 16.95 11.31
C ARG A 106 -0.43 16.71 9.91
N VAL A 107 -0.27 15.50 9.40
CA VAL A 107 -0.87 15.04 8.15
C VAL A 107 -2.14 14.22 8.39
N GLN A 108 -2.38 13.75 9.61
CA GLN A 108 -3.60 13.02 9.97
C GLN A 108 -4.85 13.89 9.70
N TYR A 109 -5.85 13.32 9.02
CA TYR A 109 -7.09 14.03 8.76
C TYR A 109 -8.06 13.94 9.95
N LEU A 110 -8.91 14.96 10.10
CA LEU A 110 -10.02 14.90 11.04
C LEU A 110 -11.26 14.32 10.34
N ARG A 111 -11.83 13.25 10.92
CA ARG A 111 -13.17 12.78 10.54
C ARG A 111 -14.22 13.73 11.12
N ARG A 112 -15.11 14.27 10.29
CA ARG A 112 -16.42 14.74 10.79
C ARG A 112 -17.33 13.53 11.01
N ALA A 113 -18.44 13.77 11.71
CA ALA A 113 -19.44 12.77 12.08
C ALA A 113 -19.72 11.74 10.97
N GLU A 114 -20.09 10.53 11.37
CA GLU A 114 -20.48 9.44 10.48
C GLU A 114 -21.40 9.96 9.37
N SER A 115 -21.05 9.65 8.13
CA SER A 115 -21.79 10.02 6.94
C SER A 115 -22.41 8.75 6.36
N ASP A 116 -23.59 8.88 5.78
CA ASP A 116 -24.36 7.74 5.29
C ASP A 116 -23.76 7.17 3.98
N THR A 117 -22.82 7.89 3.34
CA THR A 117 -22.19 7.48 2.07
C THR A 117 -20.66 7.64 2.07
N PRO A 118 -19.91 6.77 1.33
CA PRO A 118 -18.46 6.88 1.19
C PRO A 118 -17.97 8.19 0.56
N GLN A 119 -18.79 8.81 -0.30
CA GLN A 119 -18.50 10.10 -0.93
C GLN A 119 -18.54 11.24 0.09
N GLU A 120 -19.64 11.34 0.85
CA GLU A 120 -19.75 12.33 1.92
C GLU A 120 -18.64 12.15 2.96
N ALA A 121 -18.24 10.90 3.23
CA ALA A 121 -17.11 10.61 4.12
C ALA A 121 -15.79 11.18 3.60
N LEU A 122 -15.52 11.09 2.28
CA LEU A 122 -14.31 11.65 1.66
C LEU A 122 -14.34 13.19 1.63
N GLU A 123 -15.49 13.79 1.29
CA GLU A 123 -15.70 15.25 1.29
C GLU A 123 -15.69 15.85 2.71
N ALA A 124 -16.07 15.05 3.70
CA ALA A 124 -16.01 15.38 5.10
C ALA A 124 -14.58 15.37 5.65
N LEU A 125 -13.63 14.69 4.99
CA LEU A 125 -12.25 14.70 5.43
C LEU A 125 -11.69 16.13 5.42
N ARG A 126 -11.00 16.47 6.50
CA ARG A 126 -10.24 17.71 6.60
C ARG A 126 -8.77 17.34 6.58
N PRO A 127 -8.02 17.71 5.52
CA PRO A 127 -6.59 17.50 5.47
C PRO A 127 -5.91 18.07 6.72
N GLY A 128 -4.86 17.38 7.17
CA GLY A 128 -4.01 17.87 8.23
C GLY A 128 -3.30 19.17 7.81
N ARG A 129 -2.85 19.93 8.80
CA ARG A 129 -2.17 21.23 8.58
C ARG A 129 -0.89 21.15 7.74
N TRP A 130 -0.27 19.99 7.63
CA TRP A 130 0.92 19.77 6.80
C TRP A 130 0.62 18.98 5.52
N SER A 131 -0.64 18.64 5.26
CA SER A 131 -1.02 17.77 4.14
C SER A 131 -0.73 18.37 2.76
N HIS A 132 -0.68 19.68 2.62
CA HIS A 132 -0.34 20.36 1.36
C HIS A 132 1.18 20.45 1.09
N LEU A 133 2.00 19.85 1.95
CA LEU A 133 3.46 19.79 1.82
C LEU A 133 3.90 18.42 1.31
N THR A 134 5.16 18.34 0.87
CA THR A 134 5.75 17.13 0.28
C THR A 134 6.68 16.43 1.26
N PHE A 135 6.73 15.10 1.19
CA PHE A 135 7.52 14.28 2.12
C PHE A 135 8.33 13.22 1.36
N ASP A 136 9.65 13.27 1.51
CA ASP A 136 10.58 12.33 0.87
C ASP A 136 11.23 11.41 1.91
N PHE A 137 10.79 10.17 1.95
CA PHE A 137 11.35 9.08 2.76
C PHE A 137 12.18 8.09 1.94
N THR A 138 12.54 8.42 0.69
CA THR A 138 13.29 7.53 -0.21
C THR A 138 14.51 6.89 0.48
N GLY A 139 14.59 5.57 0.47
CA GLY A 139 15.70 4.82 1.04
C GLY A 139 15.76 4.83 2.57
N ALA A 140 14.71 5.27 3.28
CA ALA A 140 14.70 5.26 4.73
C ALA A 140 14.75 3.83 5.30
N ASP A 141 15.50 3.66 6.39
CA ASP A 141 15.57 2.43 7.17
C ASP A 141 14.81 2.63 8.49
N PHE A 142 13.59 2.08 8.58
CA PHE A 142 12.72 2.15 9.74
C PHE A 142 13.02 0.98 10.68
N PHE A 143 14.00 1.18 11.56
CA PHE A 143 14.33 0.29 12.69
C PHE A 143 13.50 0.60 13.95
N TYR A 144 12.23 0.95 13.73
CA TYR A 144 11.19 1.29 14.69
C TYR A 144 9.83 1.19 13.97
N PRO A 145 8.69 1.08 14.68
CA PRO A 145 7.38 1.02 14.04
C PRO A 145 7.09 2.28 13.22
N ALA A 146 6.68 2.08 11.96
CA ALA A 146 6.29 3.16 11.06
C ALA A 146 4.76 3.27 11.03
N TYR A 147 4.20 4.03 11.98
CA TYR A 147 2.76 4.24 12.11
C TYR A 147 2.34 5.57 11.49
N LEU A 148 1.59 5.46 10.40
CA LEU A 148 1.10 6.54 9.55
C LEU A 148 -0.38 6.32 9.17
N SER A 149 -1.11 5.48 9.89
CA SER A 149 -2.54 5.19 9.64
C SER A 149 -3.39 6.47 9.62
N GLU A 150 -4.40 6.54 8.78
CA GLU A 150 -5.30 7.70 8.64
C GLU A 150 -4.56 9.02 8.30
N SER A 151 -3.43 8.95 7.60
CA SER A 151 -2.69 10.12 7.11
C SER A 151 -3.28 10.68 5.82
N TYR A 152 -3.21 11.99 5.62
CA TYR A 152 -3.63 12.67 4.40
C TYR A 152 -2.43 13.31 3.69
N TRP A 153 -1.99 12.70 2.60
CA TRP A 153 -0.85 13.16 1.78
C TRP A 153 -1.38 13.93 0.57
N GLY A 154 -1.57 15.23 0.73
CA GLY A 154 -2.20 16.11 -0.26
C GLY A 154 -1.29 16.51 -1.42
N ALA A 155 -0.03 16.84 -1.15
CA ALA A 155 0.94 17.21 -2.19
C ALA A 155 1.95 16.12 -2.54
N GLY A 156 2.04 15.05 -1.73
CA GLY A 156 2.76 13.82 -2.06
C GLY A 156 3.68 13.32 -0.95
N ALA A 157 3.83 11.99 -0.90
CA ALA A 157 4.75 11.29 -0.02
C ALA A 157 5.41 10.13 -0.78
N THR A 158 6.74 10.06 -0.72
CA THR A 158 7.55 9.04 -1.41
C THR A 158 8.22 8.12 -0.40
N PHE A 159 8.06 6.82 -0.59
CA PHE A 159 8.58 5.73 0.24
C PHE A 159 9.40 4.72 -0.59
N THR A 160 9.93 5.12 -1.74
CA THR A 160 10.68 4.25 -2.64
C THR A 160 11.95 3.72 -1.96
N GLY A 161 12.20 2.41 -2.10
CA GLY A 161 13.42 1.77 -1.60
C GLY A 161 13.55 1.72 -0.07
N CYS A 162 12.43 1.84 0.67
CA CYS A 162 12.48 1.81 2.13
C CYS A 162 12.70 0.39 2.68
N THR A 163 13.29 0.30 3.86
CA THR A 163 13.36 -0.94 4.64
C THR A 163 12.58 -0.75 5.94
N TYR A 164 11.57 -1.58 6.16
CA TYR A 164 10.76 -1.60 7.38
C TYR A 164 11.14 -2.83 8.21
N ARG A 165 11.89 -2.62 9.30
CA ARG A 165 12.36 -3.72 10.17
C ARG A 165 11.34 -4.09 11.26
N ASP A 166 10.42 -3.18 11.52
CA ASP A 166 9.25 -3.39 12.36
C ASP A 166 7.96 -3.18 11.53
N LYS A 167 6.80 -3.26 12.19
CA LYS A 167 5.50 -3.07 11.54
C LYS A 167 5.42 -1.74 10.78
N ALA A 168 4.86 -1.79 9.58
CA ALA A 168 4.52 -0.61 8.77
C ALA A 168 3.01 -0.51 8.65
N ARG A 169 2.42 0.61 9.09
CA ARG A 169 0.96 0.82 9.05
C ARG A 169 0.64 2.15 8.42
N THR A 170 -0.10 2.10 7.31
CA THR A 170 -0.61 3.27 6.61
C THR A 170 -2.12 3.15 6.37
N ASP A 171 -2.79 2.16 6.99
CA ASP A 171 -4.20 1.85 6.81
C ASP A 171 -5.10 3.08 6.95
N GLY A 172 -6.13 3.16 6.11
CA GLY A 172 -7.04 4.31 6.04
C GLY A 172 -6.42 5.60 5.49
N SER A 173 -5.15 5.63 5.08
CA SER A 173 -4.53 6.85 4.56
C SER A 173 -5.03 7.24 3.17
N VAL A 174 -4.96 8.53 2.86
CA VAL A 174 -5.34 9.12 1.57
C VAL A 174 -4.11 9.72 0.89
N TYR A 175 -3.88 9.32 -0.36
CA TYR A 175 -2.80 9.82 -1.21
C TYR A 175 -3.42 10.55 -2.41
N CYS A 176 -3.36 11.89 -2.40
CA CYS A 176 -4.02 12.70 -3.43
C CYS A 176 -3.23 12.76 -4.75
N THR A 177 -1.93 12.52 -4.69
CA THR A 177 -1.02 12.49 -5.84
C THR A 177 -0.48 11.07 -6.04
N ASP A 178 0.45 10.92 -6.98
CA ASP A 178 1.25 9.70 -7.09
C ASP A 178 1.91 9.35 -5.74
N ALA A 179 1.84 8.08 -5.37
CA ALA A 179 2.44 7.50 -4.17
C ALA A 179 3.33 6.32 -4.58
N ASP A 180 4.58 6.35 -4.14
CA ASP A 180 5.58 5.35 -4.55
C ASP A 180 6.18 4.65 -3.32
N PHE A 181 5.96 3.33 -3.27
CA PHE A 181 6.46 2.38 -2.27
C PHE A 181 7.38 1.34 -2.91
N SER A 182 7.74 1.51 -4.18
CA SER A 182 8.45 0.50 -4.99
C SER A 182 9.83 0.19 -4.43
N GLY A 183 10.30 -1.04 -4.66
CA GLY A 183 11.62 -1.49 -4.22
C GLY A 183 11.78 -1.58 -2.70
N SER A 184 10.68 -1.60 -1.95
CA SER A 184 10.73 -1.61 -0.49
C SER A 184 10.77 -3.03 0.08
N THR A 185 11.32 -3.19 1.28
CA THR A 185 11.36 -4.46 2.01
C THR A 185 10.65 -4.33 3.34
N TYR A 186 9.67 -5.20 3.60
CA TYR A 186 8.91 -5.27 4.83
C TYR A 186 9.26 -6.56 5.58
N GLN A 187 9.97 -6.43 6.70
CA GLN A 187 10.41 -7.56 7.53
C GLN A 187 9.31 -8.08 8.45
N LYS A 188 8.30 -7.25 8.72
CA LYS A 188 7.11 -7.60 9.48
C LYS A 188 5.87 -7.18 8.71
N GLU A 189 4.71 -7.36 9.35
CA GLU A 189 3.40 -6.93 8.87
C GLU A 189 3.42 -5.52 8.23
N ALA A 190 2.87 -5.44 7.02
CA ALA A 190 2.65 -4.20 6.30
C ALA A 190 1.15 -4.03 6.02
N ASP A 191 0.57 -2.90 6.45
CA ASP A 191 -0.86 -2.66 6.37
C ASP A 191 -1.19 -1.39 5.58
N PHE A 192 -1.81 -1.60 4.41
CA PHE A 192 -2.33 -0.60 3.48
C PHE A 192 -3.85 -0.73 3.32
N SER A 193 -4.53 -1.42 4.24
CA SER A 193 -5.97 -1.65 4.18
C SER A 193 -6.72 -0.32 4.19
N GLU A 194 -7.83 -0.25 3.46
CA GLU A 194 -8.70 0.93 3.37
C GLU A 194 -8.00 2.22 2.87
N CYS A 195 -6.77 2.13 2.35
CA CYS A 195 -6.08 3.26 1.74
C CYS A 195 -6.81 3.74 0.48
N LYS A 196 -6.70 5.04 0.21
CA LYS A 196 -7.24 5.67 -1.01
C LYS A 196 -6.12 6.29 -1.82
N PHE A 197 -5.78 5.69 -2.94
CA PHE A 197 -4.80 6.19 -3.89
C PHE A 197 -5.50 6.91 -5.03
N LEU A 198 -5.49 8.25 -4.99
CA LEU A 198 -6.17 9.08 -5.98
C LEU A 198 -5.30 9.32 -7.23
N GLY A 199 -3.97 9.35 -7.05
CA GLY A 199 -2.99 9.29 -8.13
C GLY A 199 -2.50 7.87 -8.43
N THR A 200 -1.39 7.76 -9.16
CA THR A 200 -0.77 6.46 -9.47
C THR A 200 -0.16 5.86 -8.20
N ALA A 201 -0.50 4.60 -7.89
CA ALA A 201 0.08 3.87 -6.77
C ALA A 201 1.14 2.89 -7.28
N ARG A 202 2.37 2.98 -6.76
CA ARG A 202 3.47 2.09 -7.16
C ARG A 202 3.98 1.29 -5.97
N PHE A 203 4.00 -0.02 -6.12
CA PHE A 203 4.48 -1.01 -5.15
C PHE A 203 5.50 -1.97 -5.77
N THR A 204 5.94 -1.71 -7.01
CA THR A 204 6.66 -2.69 -7.83
C THR A 204 7.96 -3.15 -7.18
N GLN A 205 8.36 -4.40 -7.42
CA GLN A 205 9.63 -4.96 -6.96
C GLN A 205 9.83 -4.90 -5.44
N SER A 206 8.74 -4.98 -4.67
CA SER A 206 8.78 -4.98 -3.21
C SER A 206 8.77 -6.40 -2.65
N THR A 207 9.33 -6.57 -1.45
CA THR A 207 9.38 -7.86 -0.74
C THR A 207 8.66 -7.76 0.60
N TYR A 208 7.74 -8.67 0.84
CA TYR A 208 6.96 -8.79 2.08
C TYR A 208 7.26 -10.13 2.74
N ASN A 209 8.08 -10.10 3.79
CA ASN A 209 8.56 -11.30 4.50
C ASN A 209 7.54 -11.83 5.54
N GLU A 210 6.47 -11.08 5.76
CA GLU A 210 5.31 -11.44 6.57
C GLU A 210 4.04 -10.99 5.83
N LEU A 211 2.88 -11.02 6.50
CA LEU A 211 1.60 -10.68 5.88
C LEU A 211 1.54 -9.23 5.40
N ALA A 212 1.05 -9.04 4.16
CA ALA A 212 0.75 -7.75 3.58
C ALA A 212 -0.77 -7.58 3.38
N PHE A 213 -1.33 -6.49 3.90
CA PHE A 213 -2.76 -6.22 3.84
C PHE A 213 -3.06 -5.00 2.96
N PHE A 214 -4.00 -5.16 2.04
CA PHE A 214 -4.53 -4.13 1.15
C PHE A 214 -6.06 -4.11 1.16
N SER A 215 -6.70 -4.90 2.02
CA SER A 215 -8.14 -5.15 1.99
C SER A 215 -8.94 -3.84 2.00
N GLY A 216 -9.95 -3.76 1.14
CA GLY A 216 -10.80 -2.56 1.02
C GLY A 216 -10.12 -1.32 0.44
N ALA A 217 -8.88 -1.42 -0.05
CA ALA A 217 -8.19 -0.27 -0.64
C ALA A 217 -8.84 0.16 -1.97
N ILE A 218 -8.74 1.46 -2.25
CA ILE A 218 -9.29 2.10 -3.44
C ILE A 218 -8.15 2.70 -4.26
N PHE A 219 -8.04 2.28 -5.52
CA PHE A 219 -7.08 2.76 -6.50
C PHE A 219 -7.82 3.51 -7.61
N ALA A 220 -7.90 4.83 -7.49
CA ALA A 220 -8.56 5.67 -8.49
C ALA A 220 -7.66 5.97 -9.71
N GLY A 221 -6.34 5.99 -9.49
CA GLY A 221 -5.33 5.99 -10.55
C GLY A 221 -4.85 4.58 -10.91
N ASP A 222 -3.82 4.50 -11.75
CA ASP A 222 -3.19 3.23 -12.11
C ASP A 222 -2.48 2.61 -10.91
N ALA A 223 -2.52 1.28 -10.82
CA ALA A 223 -1.92 0.51 -9.73
C ALA A 223 -0.82 -0.40 -10.29
N HIS A 224 0.42 -0.13 -9.94
CA HIS A 224 1.60 -0.90 -10.36
C HIS A 224 2.15 -1.72 -9.19
N LEU A 225 1.84 -3.01 -9.17
CA LEU A 225 2.17 -3.96 -8.09
C LEU A 225 2.95 -5.18 -8.59
N SER A 226 3.67 -5.04 -9.72
CA SER A 226 4.37 -6.13 -10.38
C SER A 226 5.74 -6.45 -9.78
N GLY A 227 6.22 -7.67 -10.01
CA GLY A 227 7.56 -8.11 -9.59
C GLY A 227 7.73 -8.24 -8.07
N CYS A 228 6.63 -8.32 -7.31
CA CYS A 228 6.66 -8.41 -5.86
C CYS A 228 6.81 -9.86 -5.36
N THR A 229 7.38 -10.02 -4.17
CA THR A 229 7.41 -11.30 -3.46
C THR A 229 6.62 -11.20 -2.16
N TYR A 230 5.67 -12.11 -1.96
CA TYR A 230 4.77 -12.13 -0.80
C TYR A 230 4.85 -13.49 -0.08
N VAL A 231 5.13 -13.48 1.23
CA VAL A 231 4.90 -14.66 2.09
C VAL A 231 3.40 -14.86 2.37
N GLY A 232 2.59 -13.82 2.24
CA GLY A 232 1.13 -13.89 2.23
C GLY A 232 0.54 -12.51 1.98
N VAL A 233 -0.54 -12.42 1.20
CA VAL A 233 -1.12 -11.14 0.81
C VAL A 233 -2.65 -11.17 0.73
N PHE A 234 -3.27 -10.06 1.16
CA PHE A 234 -4.71 -9.89 1.23
C PHE A 234 -5.15 -8.63 0.49
N PHE A 235 -5.73 -8.81 -0.69
CA PHE A 235 -6.41 -7.78 -1.49
C PHE A 235 -7.92 -8.02 -1.48
N GLN A 236 -8.52 -8.40 -0.35
CA GLN A 236 -9.95 -8.67 -0.33
C GLN A 236 -10.76 -7.37 -0.49
N GLY A 237 -11.71 -7.33 -1.43
CA GLY A 237 -12.68 -6.23 -1.51
C GLY A 237 -12.11 -4.90 -2.00
N CYS A 238 -11.03 -4.91 -2.79
CA CYS A 238 -10.43 -3.69 -3.34
C CYS A 238 -11.16 -3.20 -4.60
N PHE A 239 -11.05 -1.90 -4.85
CA PHE A 239 -11.62 -1.24 -6.02
C PHE A 239 -10.53 -0.59 -6.87
N PHE A 240 -10.39 -1.03 -8.11
CA PHE A 240 -9.41 -0.53 -9.07
C PHE A 240 -10.11 0.15 -10.25
N PHE A 241 -9.97 1.47 -10.35
CA PHE A 241 -10.55 2.27 -11.44
C PHE A 241 -9.54 2.61 -12.55
N GLY A 242 -8.24 2.53 -12.24
CA GLY A 242 -7.15 2.59 -13.23
C GLY A 242 -6.73 1.21 -13.74
N GLN A 243 -5.72 1.18 -14.61
CA GLN A 243 -5.11 -0.07 -15.06
C GLN A 243 -4.35 -0.72 -13.89
N VAL A 244 -4.37 -2.06 -13.82
CA VAL A 244 -3.70 -2.80 -12.75
C VAL A 244 -2.63 -3.72 -13.32
N ASN A 245 -1.42 -3.62 -12.79
CA ASN A 245 -0.34 -4.55 -13.10
C ASN A 245 0.08 -5.31 -11.84
N LEU A 246 -0.26 -6.59 -11.77
CA LEU A 246 0.11 -7.57 -10.74
C LEU A 246 0.98 -8.70 -11.34
N SER A 247 1.61 -8.47 -12.50
CA SER A 247 2.43 -9.46 -13.20
C SER A 247 3.75 -9.76 -12.49
N GLU A 248 4.38 -10.87 -12.87
CA GLU A 248 5.73 -11.27 -12.44
C GLU A 248 5.90 -11.38 -10.92
N CYS A 249 4.81 -11.59 -10.18
CA CYS A 249 4.84 -11.74 -8.72
C CYS A 249 5.09 -13.19 -8.29
N VAL A 250 5.69 -13.35 -7.12
CA VAL A 250 5.86 -14.64 -6.43
C VAL A 250 5.07 -14.61 -5.13
N TYR A 251 4.21 -15.60 -4.95
CA TYR A 251 3.38 -15.78 -3.76
C TYR A 251 3.81 -17.08 -3.07
N ASP A 252 4.61 -16.97 -2.01
CA ASP A 252 5.15 -18.08 -1.22
C ASP A 252 4.19 -18.58 -0.12
N GLY A 253 3.09 -17.86 0.09
CA GLY A 253 1.94 -18.29 0.88
C GLY A 253 0.64 -17.76 0.26
N PRO A 254 -0.46 -17.72 1.03
CA PRO A 254 -1.79 -17.46 0.49
C PRO A 254 -1.88 -16.13 -0.27
N ALA A 255 -2.42 -16.19 -1.49
CA ALA A 255 -2.75 -15.02 -2.31
C ALA A 255 -4.27 -14.81 -2.32
N GLN A 256 -4.76 -13.99 -1.40
CA GLN A 256 -6.19 -13.68 -1.25
C GLN A 256 -6.56 -12.46 -2.09
N LEU A 257 -6.99 -12.68 -3.33
CA LEU A 257 -7.30 -11.67 -4.35
C LEU A 257 -8.81 -11.68 -4.69
N GLU A 258 -9.66 -12.01 -3.72
CA GLU A 258 -11.11 -12.18 -3.86
C GLU A 258 -11.92 -10.88 -3.70
N MET A 259 -13.16 -10.91 -4.18
CA MET A 259 -14.17 -9.85 -4.06
C MET A 259 -13.72 -8.50 -4.65
N ASN A 260 -12.82 -8.53 -5.63
CA ASN A 260 -12.23 -7.34 -6.21
C ASN A 260 -13.02 -6.80 -7.40
N TYR A 261 -13.00 -5.48 -7.55
CA TYR A 261 -13.55 -4.78 -8.70
C TYR A 261 -12.44 -4.17 -9.56
N TYR A 262 -12.43 -4.48 -10.85
CA TYR A 262 -11.48 -3.93 -11.84
C TYR A 262 -12.26 -3.25 -12.97
N SER A 263 -12.29 -1.92 -13.02
CA SER A 263 -12.95 -1.18 -14.12
C SER A 263 -12.21 -1.32 -15.45
N GLN A 264 -10.88 -1.42 -15.38
CA GLN A 264 -9.97 -1.44 -16.52
C GLN A 264 -9.22 -2.77 -16.63
N ALA A 265 -8.22 -2.86 -17.51
CA ALA A 265 -7.48 -4.10 -17.69
C ALA A 265 -6.63 -4.42 -16.45
N VAL A 266 -6.48 -5.71 -16.18
CA VAL A 266 -5.61 -6.23 -15.12
C VAL A 266 -4.71 -7.34 -15.64
N ASP A 267 -3.43 -7.22 -15.32
CA ASP A 267 -2.39 -8.17 -15.71
C ASP A 267 -1.87 -8.97 -14.50
N PHE A 268 -2.10 -10.29 -14.52
CA PHE A 268 -1.60 -11.30 -13.58
C PHE A 268 -0.63 -12.28 -14.28
N SER A 269 0.00 -11.86 -15.39
CA SER A 269 0.87 -12.73 -16.18
C SER A 269 2.22 -13.01 -15.52
N GLY A 270 2.81 -14.17 -15.82
CA GLY A 270 4.14 -14.53 -15.33
C GLY A 270 4.26 -14.71 -13.82
N CYS A 271 3.15 -14.85 -13.11
CA CYS A 271 3.14 -15.03 -11.66
C CYS A 271 3.43 -16.48 -11.25
N THR A 272 4.01 -16.67 -10.07
CA THR A 272 4.17 -17.99 -9.43
C THR A 272 3.42 -18.01 -8.12
N TYR A 273 2.42 -18.88 -8.00
CA TYR A 273 1.65 -19.12 -6.78
C TYR A 273 2.11 -20.45 -6.19
N ASN A 274 2.93 -20.41 -5.15
CA ASN A 274 3.44 -21.61 -4.48
C ASN A 274 2.45 -22.17 -3.44
N ASP A 275 1.43 -21.39 -3.08
CA ASP A 275 0.30 -21.78 -2.22
C ASP A 275 -1.03 -21.42 -2.92
N CYS A 276 -2.15 -21.47 -2.19
CA CYS A 276 -3.48 -21.19 -2.70
C CYS A 276 -3.59 -19.76 -3.24
N ALA A 277 -4.31 -19.63 -4.36
CA ALA A 277 -4.63 -18.35 -4.98
C ALA A 277 -6.14 -18.23 -5.14
N ASP A 278 -6.72 -17.23 -4.48
CA ASP A 278 -8.15 -17.01 -4.47
C ASP A 278 -8.52 -15.74 -5.25
N PHE A 279 -9.33 -15.89 -6.30
CA PHE A 279 -9.89 -14.84 -7.14
C PHE A 279 -11.42 -14.93 -7.14
N TYR A 280 -12.03 -15.43 -6.07
CA TYR A 280 -13.47 -15.61 -5.91
C TYR A 280 -14.24 -14.30 -5.98
N GLU A 281 -15.42 -14.30 -6.60
CA GLU A 281 -16.34 -13.16 -6.67
C GLU A 281 -15.73 -11.83 -7.16
N CYS A 282 -14.78 -11.91 -8.09
CA CYS A 282 -14.19 -10.73 -8.72
C CYS A 282 -15.04 -10.25 -9.91
N LEU A 283 -15.19 -8.93 -10.05
CA LEU A 283 -15.83 -8.30 -11.20
C LEU A 283 -14.78 -7.60 -12.07
N HIS A 284 -14.58 -8.11 -13.28
CA HIS A 284 -13.64 -7.58 -14.25
C HIS A 284 -14.38 -6.88 -15.40
N GLY A 285 -14.42 -5.54 -15.35
CA GLY A 285 -14.94 -4.69 -16.41
C GLY A 285 -14.05 -4.63 -17.65
N GLY A 286 -12.73 -4.70 -17.47
CA GLY A 286 -11.73 -4.74 -18.54
C GLY A 286 -11.14 -6.13 -18.80
N PRO A 287 -10.25 -6.26 -19.80
CA PRO A 287 -9.57 -7.52 -20.11
C PRO A 287 -8.66 -8.01 -18.97
N VAL A 288 -8.60 -9.32 -18.78
CA VAL A 288 -7.77 -9.97 -17.75
C VAL A 288 -6.75 -10.91 -18.39
N THR A 289 -5.50 -10.85 -17.93
CA THR A 289 -4.43 -11.74 -18.42
C THR A 289 -3.81 -12.52 -17.28
N PHE A 290 -3.78 -13.86 -17.37
CA PHE A 290 -3.10 -14.77 -16.44
C PHE A 290 -1.91 -15.49 -17.09
N THR A 291 -1.56 -15.11 -18.32
CA THR A 291 -0.70 -15.91 -19.20
C THR A 291 0.66 -16.22 -18.59
N LYS A 292 1.19 -17.40 -18.89
CA LYS A 292 2.53 -17.86 -18.44
C LYS A 292 2.70 -17.94 -16.91
N SER A 293 1.62 -17.85 -16.13
CA SER A 293 1.68 -18.04 -14.68
C SER A 293 1.72 -19.52 -14.30
N VAL A 294 2.18 -19.82 -13.09
CA VAL A 294 2.27 -21.18 -12.53
C VAL A 294 1.55 -21.20 -11.19
N CYS A 295 0.55 -22.06 -11.06
CA CYS A 295 -0.18 -22.32 -9.82
C CYS A 295 0.20 -23.70 -9.27
N GLY A 296 0.93 -23.70 -8.16
CA GLY A 296 1.40 -24.89 -7.45
C GLY A 296 0.31 -25.62 -6.69
N GLU A 297 -0.68 -24.88 -6.18
CA GLU A 297 -1.77 -25.40 -5.34
C GLU A 297 -3.15 -25.05 -5.91
N ALA A 298 -4.20 -25.11 -5.09
CA ALA A 298 -5.57 -24.80 -5.49
C ALA A 298 -5.72 -23.35 -5.97
N THR A 299 -6.43 -23.15 -7.08
CA THR A 299 -6.79 -21.82 -7.58
C THR A 299 -8.30 -21.70 -7.76
N ASN A 300 -8.87 -20.66 -7.17
CA ASN A 300 -10.30 -20.40 -7.14
C ASN A 300 -10.64 -19.17 -7.98
N PHE A 301 -11.50 -19.33 -8.99
CA PHE A 301 -12.07 -18.24 -9.81
C PHE A 301 -13.61 -18.21 -9.71
N GLY A 302 -14.18 -18.96 -8.76
CA GLY A 302 -15.62 -19.16 -8.64
C GLY A 302 -16.38 -17.85 -8.43
N GLY A 303 -17.61 -17.77 -8.94
CA GLY A 303 -18.45 -16.57 -8.82
C GLY A 303 -17.96 -15.32 -9.56
N SER A 304 -16.78 -15.34 -10.17
CA SER A 304 -16.20 -14.18 -10.85
C SER A 304 -16.84 -13.89 -12.21
N ILE A 305 -16.82 -12.63 -12.62
CA ILE A 305 -17.48 -12.12 -13.81
C ILE A 305 -16.45 -11.42 -14.69
N TYR A 306 -16.25 -11.92 -15.91
CA TYR A 306 -15.29 -11.40 -16.88
C TYR A 306 -16.02 -10.72 -18.05
N LEU A 307 -16.19 -9.40 -17.96
CA LEU A 307 -16.86 -8.60 -19.00
C LEU A 307 -15.94 -8.21 -20.15
N GLY A 308 -14.64 -8.05 -19.90
CA GLY A 308 -13.64 -7.66 -20.91
C GLY A 308 -12.89 -8.81 -21.58
N GLY A 309 -13.22 -10.06 -21.23
CA GLY A 309 -12.52 -11.27 -21.66
C GLY A 309 -11.34 -11.65 -20.77
N ALA A 310 -10.97 -12.93 -20.79
CA ALA A 310 -9.90 -13.49 -19.95
C ALA A 310 -8.95 -14.40 -20.75
N ASP A 311 -7.64 -14.18 -20.60
CA ASP A 311 -6.59 -14.97 -21.24
C ASP A 311 -5.77 -15.76 -20.22
N PHE A 312 -6.01 -17.08 -20.18
CA PHE A 312 -5.27 -18.06 -19.36
C PHE A 312 -4.24 -18.84 -20.18
N SER A 313 -3.89 -18.39 -21.38
CA SER A 313 -3.02 -19.15 -22.27
C SER A 313 -1.60 -19.30 -21.69
N GLY A 314 -1.09 -20.54 -21.73
CA GLY A 314 0.22 -20.87 -21.19
C GLY A 314 0.32 -20.85 -19.67
N THR A 315 -0.77 -20.59 -18.94
CA THR A 315 -0.82 -20.77 -17.48
C THR A 315 -0.77 -22.26 -17.14
N ARG A 316 -0.09 -22.63 -16.07
CA ARG A 316 0.03 -24.03 -15.61
C ARG A 316 -0.61 -24.17 -14.25
N PHE A 317 -1.56 -25.09 -14.12
CA PHE A 317 -2.17 -25.41 -12.83
C PHE A 317 -1.80 -26.83 -12.45
N SER A 318 -1.33 -27.01 -11.22
CA SER A 318 -0.98 -28.33 -10.67
C SER A 318 -2.22 -29.13 -10.29
N THR A 319 -3.32 -28.43 -10.00
CA THR A 319 -4.65 -29.00 -9.74
C THR A 319 -5.69 -28.36 -10.67
N LYS A 320 -6.87 -28.96 -10.83
CA LYS A 320 -7.92 -28.38 -11.68
C LYS A 320 -8.42 -27.07 -11.02
N PRO A 321 -8.36 -25.91 -11.70
CA PRO A 321 -8.89 -24.66 -11.16
C PRO A 321 -10.42 -24.71 -11.01
N TYR A 322 -10.94 -23.99 -10.02
CA TYR A 322 -12.37 -23.93 -9.71
C TYR A 322 -13.03 -22.72 -10.40
N PHE A 323 -14.11 -22.97 -11.14
CA PHE A 323 -14.83 -21.98 -11.94
C PHE A 323 -16.36 -22.02 -11.70
N GLU A 324 -16.82 -22.62 -10.61
CA GLU A 324 -18.26 -22.73 -10.35
C GLU A 324 -18.90 -21.36 -10.22
N GLY A 325 -19.97 -21.12 -10.97
CA GLY A 325 -20.68 -19.85 -10.97
C GLY A 325 -19.95 -18.73 -11.70
N THR A 326 -18.78 -18.98 -12.29
CA THR A 326 -18.04 -17.98 -13.07
C THR A 326 -18.77 -17.66 -14.39
N VAL A 327 -18.74 -16.39 -14.78
CA VAL A 327 -19.40 -15.89 -15.97
C VAL A 327 -18.39 -15.19 -16.89
N PHE A 328 -18.44 -15.52 -18.19
CA PHE A 328 -17.65 -14.85 -19.22
C PHE A 328 -18.58 -14.17 -20.22
N ALA A 329 -18.30 -12.91 -20.58
CA ALA A 329 -19.05 -12.22 -21.62
C ALA A 329 -18.80 -12.83 -23.01
N ASP A 330 -19.88 -13.16 -23.71
CA ASP A 330 -19.82 -13.63 -25.09
C ASP A 330 -19.30 -12.52 -26.03
N GLY A 331 -18.66 -12.91 -27.12
CA GLY A 331 -18.06 -11.97 -28.09
C GLY A 331 -16.75 -11.31 -27.63
N THR A 332 -16.24 -11.65 -26.45
CA THR A 332 -14.91 -11.22 -25.98
C THR A 332 -13.85 -12.30 -26.20
N VAL A 333 -12.58 -11.90 -26.21
CA VAL A 333 -11.47 -12.85 -26.37
C VAL A 333 -11.27 -13.59 -25.06
N ASN A 334 -11.67 -14.86 -25.04
CA ASN A 334 -11.48 -15.76 -23.91
C ASN A 334 -10.63 -16.95 -24.36
N ARG A 335 -9.45 -17.09 -23.75
CA ARG A 335 -8.50 -18.15 -24.07
C ARG A 335 -8.28 -19.01 -22.84
N PHE A 336 -8.77 -20.24 -22.91
CA PHE A 336 -8.62 -21.22 -21.85
C PHE A 336 -7.54 -22.26 -22.22
N LEU A 337 -7.12 -23.04 -21.24
CA LEU A 337 -6.13 -24.12 -21.39
C LEU A 337 -6.68 -25.20 -22.33
N ASP A 338 -5.90 -25.59 -23.35
CA ASP A 338 -6.05 -26.81 -24.19
C ASP A 338 -7.48 -27.25 -24.57
N SER A 339 -8.44 -26.33 -24.54
CA SER A 339 -9.85 -26.57 -24.82
C SER A 339 -10.15 -26.22 -26.26
N ALA A 340 -11.22 -26.81 -26.80
CA ALA A 340 -11.80 -26.31 -28.03
C ALA A 340 -12.08 -24.80 -27.89
N PRO A 341 -11.80 -23.99 -28.92
CA PRO A 341 -12.12 -22.56 -28.89
C PRO A 341 -13.58 -22.36 -28.49
N ASN A 342 -13.86 -21.37 -27.63
CA ASN A 342 -15.21 -20.90 -27.30
C ASN A 342 -16.10 -21.82 -26.42
N THR A 343 -15.53 -22.76 -25.67
CA THR A 343 -16.27 -23.46 -24.60
C THR A 343 -15.78 -22.96 -23.23
N PRO A 344 -16.67 -22.58 -22.30
CA PRO A 344 -16.26 -22.14 -20.98
C PRO A 344 -15.79 -23.35 -20.15
N PRO A 345 -14.93 -23.14 -19.13
CA PRO A 345 -14.55 -24.20 -18.19
C PRO A 345 -15.75 -24.83 -17.48
N ASP A 346 -15.61 -26.06 -16.98
CA ASP A 346 -16.64 -26.71 -16.18
C ASP A 346 -17.04 -25.82 -14.98
N GLY A 347 -18.36 -25.65 -14.77
CA GLY A 347 -18.92 -24.78 -13.73
C GLY A 347 -19.11 -23.33 -14.16
N ALA A 348 -18.52 -22.91 -15.29
CA ALA A 348 -18.68 -21.58 -15.86
C ALA A 348 -19.68 -21.54 -17.03
N ARG A 349 -20.14 -20.34 -17.37
CA ARG A 349 -21.03 -20.12 -18.52
C ARG A 349 -20.74 -18.82 -19.26
N TRP A 350 -21.20 -18.75 -20.51
CA TRP A 350 -21.28 -17.51 -21.27
C TRP A 350 -22.47 -16.66 -20.81
N VAL A 351 -22.32 -15.34 -20.85
CA VAL A 351 -23.43 -14.37 -20.74
C VAL A 351 -23.50 -13.51 -21.99
N SER A 352 -24.72 -13.26 -22.46
CA SER A 352 -25.01 -12.39 -23.60
C SER A 352 -26.34 -11.66 -23.41
N GLY A 353 -26.63 -10.67 -24.26
CA GLY A 353 -27.94 -10.01 -24.30
C GLY A 353 -28.26 -9.18 -23.05
N GLU A 354 -29.49 -9.29 -22.54
CA GLU A 354 -30.01 -8.47 -21.43
C GLU A 354 -29.23 -8.65 -20.12
N GLU A 355 -28.78 -9.88 -19.83
CA GLU A 355 -28.02 -10.17 -18.62
C GLU A 355 -26.64 -9.49 -18.64
N TYR A 356 -25.97 -9.46 -19.80
CA TYR A 356 -24.73 -8.70 -19.97
C TYR A 356 -24.97 -7.20 -19.77
N THR A 357 -26.08 -6.66 -20.28
CA THR A 357 -26.45 -5.25 -20.07
C THR A 357 -26.70 -4.93 -18.60
N GLN A 358 -27.31 -5.83 -17.83
CA GLN A 358 -27.49 -5.64 -16.38
C GLN A 358 -26.16 -5.58 -15.63
N TRP A 359 -25.20 -6.45 -15.98
CA TRP A 359 -23.85 -6.41 -15.40
C TRP A 359 -23.09 -5.14 -15.79
N GLN A 360 -23.25 -4.65 -17.01
CA GLN A 360 -22.70 -3.35 -17.42
C GLN A 360 -23.36 -2.19 -16.66
N GLN A 361 -24.66 -2.22 -16.39
CA GLN A 361 -25.33 -1.21 -15.56
C GLN A 361 -24.87 -1.25 -14.10
N GLN A 362 -24.66 -2.43 -13.52
CA GLN A 362 -24.08 -2.53 -12.17
C GLN A 362 -22.65 -2.00 -12.13
N ARG A 363 -21.85 -2.28 -13.16
CA ARG A 363 -20.52 -1.68 -13.33
C ARG A 363 -20.61 -0.16 -13.40
N GLU A 364 -21.51 0.40 -14.22
CA GLU A 364 -21.73 1.85 -14.31
C GLU A 364 -22.18 2.44 -12.96
N LEU A 365 -23.02 1.75 -12.20
CA LEU A 365 -23.44 2.19 -10.86
C LEU A 365 -22.26 2.19 -9.87
N ILE A 366 -21.41 1.15 -9.89
CA ILE A 366 -20.20 1.10 -9.07
C ILE A 366 -19.24 2.24 -9.48
N GLU A 367 -19.07 2.48 -10.78
CA GLU A 367 -18.29 3.60 -11.30
C GLU A 367 -18.91 4.95 -10.93
N GLU A 368 -20.24 5.10 -10.93
CA GLU A 368 -20.92 6.34 -10.56
C GLU A 368 -20.74 6.64 -9.06
N VAL A 369 -20.99 5.64 -8.21
CA VAL A 369 -20.78 5.71 -6.75
C VAL A 369 -19.31 5.99 -6.40
N SER A 370 -18.37 5.52 -7.23
CA SER A 370 -16.94 5.75 -7.02
C SER A 370 -16.36 6.95 -7.77
N SER A 371 -17.07 7.51 -8.76
CA SER A 371 -16.65 8.65 -9.61
C SER A 371 -16.67 9.99 -8.90
N ILE A 372 -16.33 9.95 -7.61
CA ILE A 372 -15.74 10.97 -6.74
C ILE A 372 -14.37 11.42 -7.32
N ARG A 373 -14.23 11.55 -8.64
CA ARG A 373 -13.08 12.11 -9.37
C ARG A 373 -13.13 13.64 -9.49
N GLN A 374 -14.20 14.30 -9.05
CA GLN A 374 -14.38 15.75 -9.27
C GLN A 374 -14.09 16.67 -8.06
N VAL A 375 -13.82 16.15 -6.87
CA VAL A 375 -13.78 17.03 -5.68
C VAL A 375 -12.45 17.77 -5.48
N HIS A 376 -11.33 17.29 -6.02
CA HIS A 376 -10.01 17.91 -5.75
C HIS A 376 -9.37 18.70 -6.91
N ASN A 377 -9.90 18.64 -8.13
CA ASN A 377 -9.42 19.51 -9.22
C ASN A 377 -10.08 20.91 -9.23
N ALA A 378 -10.95 21.20 -8.25
CA ALA A 378 -11.76 22.42 -8.22
C ALA A 378 -11.61 23.26 -6.92
N ARG A 379 -10.58 23.04 -6.11
CA ARG A 379 -10.27 23.91 -4.97
C ARG A 379 -8.83 24.36 -4.93
#